data_AF-A0ABD6QTM6-F1
#
_entry.id   AF-A0ABD6QTM6-F1
#
_cell.length_a   1.000
_cell.length_b   1.000
_cell.length_c   1.000
_cell.angle_alpha   90.00
_cell.angle_beta   90.00
_cell.angle_gamma   90.00
#
_symmetry.space_group_name_H-M   'P 1'
#
loop_
_entity.id
_entity.type
_entity.pdbx_description
1 polymer ?
#
loop_
_entity_poly.entity_id
_entity_poly.type
_entity_poly.pdbx_seq_one_letter_code
_entity_poly.pdbx_strand_id
1 'polypeptide(L)' 'MAEIIKRADQLTVGDEVRLADGSYVQVRGVHLPGTEWNPHKTIVRVSLGSTGWQSWPLSKQVTVIS' A
#
# COMPACT_ATOMS: atom_id res chain seq x y z
N MET A 1 -16.74 7.57 -7.80
CA MET A 1 -15.60 6.66 -7.65
C MET A 1 -14.65 6.91 -8.80
N ALA A 2 -13.49 7.48 -8.50
CA ALA A 2 -12.44 7.73 -9.49
C ALA A 2 -11.22 6.85 -9.15
N GLU A 3 -10.68 6.17 -10.17
CA GLU A 3 -9.39 5.49 -10.04
C GLU A 3 -8.27 6.52 -10.12
N ILE A 4 -7.42 6.56 -9.10
CA ILE A 4 -6.24 7.41 -9.05
C ILE A 4 -4.99 6.56 -8.85
N ILE A 5 -3.85 7.00 -9.37
CA ILE A 5 -2.57 6.33 -9.15
C ILE A 5 -1.85 7.01 -7.99
N LYS A 6 -1.61 6.28 -6.90
CA LYS A 6 -0.76 6.71 -5.78
C LYS A 6 0.55 5.95 -5.78
N ARG A 7 1.60 6.52 -5.21
CA ARG A 7 2.79 5.74 -4.84
C ARG A 7 2.52 4.95 -3.57
N ALA A 8 3.25 3.86 -3.37
CA ALA A 8 3.10 3.02 -2.19
C ALA A 8 3.42 3.76 -0.88
N ASP A 9 4.34 4.74 -0.89
CA ASP A 9 4.62 5.60 0.26
C ASP A 9 3.52 6.63 0.56
N GLN A 10 2.58 6.83 -0.36
CA GLN A 10 1.47 7.78 -0.23
C GLN A 10 0.15 7.09 0.15
N LEU A 11 0.16 5.77 0.34
CA LEU A 11 -1.01 5.03 0.77
C LEU A 11 -1.36 5.37 2.21
N THR A 12 -2.66 5.45 2.47
CA THR A 12 -3.24 5.72 3.78
C THR A 12 -4.18 4.59 4.18
N VAL A 13 -4.35 4.39 5.48
CA VAL A 13 -5.33 3.42 5.99
C VAL A 13 -6.71 3.83 5.52
N GLY A 14 -7.45 2.88 4.94
CA GLY A 14 -8.76 3.12 4.34
C GLY A 14 -8.75 3.17 2.81
N ASP A 15 -7.61 3.44 2.16
CA ASP A 15 -7.49 3.40 0.70
C ASP A 15 -7.84 2.00 0.16
N GLU A 16 -8.61 1.92 -0.92
CA GLU A 16 -8.91 0.68 -1.62
C GLU A 16 -7.97 0.50 -2.81
N VAL A 17 -7.04 -0.45 -2.72
CA VAL A 17 -6.04 -0.72 -3.77
C VAL A 17 -6.52 -1.83 -4.71
N ARG A 18 -6.24 -1.68 -5.99
CA ARG A 18 -6.48 -2.73 -6.99
C ARG A 18 -5.29 -3.69 -7.05
N LEU A 19 -5.56 -4.97 -6.85
CA LEU A 19 -4.59 -6.06 -6.98
C LEU A 19 -4.43 -6.51 -8.44
N ALA A 20 -3.38 -7.28 -8.71
CA ALA A 20 -3.07 -7.78 -10.06
C ALA A 20 -4.15 -8.74 -10.60
N ASP A 21 -4.89 -9.42 -9.73
CA ASP A 21 -6.04 -10.26 -10.08
C ASP A 21 -7.31 -9.44 -10.38
N GLY A 22 -7.23 -8.11 -10.29
CA GLY A 22 -8.34 -7.19 -10.51
C GLY A 22 -9.25 -6.99 -9.29
N SER A 23 -9.00 -7.66 -8.17
CA SER A 23 -9.74 -7.46 -6.93
C SER A 23 -9.36 -6.14 -6.24
N TYR A 24 -10.27 -5.62 -5.43
CA TYR A 24 -10.04 -4.44 -4.59
C TYR A 24 -9.92 -4.87 -3.14
N VAL A 25 -8.92 -4.32 -2.46
CA VAL A 25 -8.68 -4.61 -1.04
C VAL A 25 -8.34 -3.33 -0.30
N GLN A 26 -8.89 -3.20 0.90
CA GLN A 26 -8.67 -2.03 1.73
C GLN A 26 -7.34 -2.12 2.48
N VAL A 27 -6.57 -1.03 2.46
CA VAL A 27 -5.38 -0.84 3.28
C VAL A 27 -5.78 -0.74 4.75
N ARG A 28 -5.23 -1.61 5.59
CA ARG A 28 -5.45 -1.69 7.04
C ARG A 28 -4.29 -1.13 7.86
N GLY A 29 -3.11 -0.98 7.27
CA GLY A 29 -1.91 -0.48 7.95
C GLY A 29 -0.79 -0.17 6.96
N VAL A 30 0.07 0.80 7.29
CA VAL A 30 1.21 1.20 6.47
C VAL A 30 2.40 1.44 7.38
N HIS A 31 3.51 0.74 7.15
CA HIS A 31 4.80 0.98 7.81
C HIS A 31 5.78 1.58 6.81
N LEU A 32 6.05 2.88 7.00
CA LEU A 32 6.99 3.65 6.18
C LEU A 32 8.44 3.25 6.46
N PRO A 33 9.34 3.42 5.46
CA PRO A 33 10.77 3.16 5.61
C PRO A 33 11.40 4.02 6.70
N GLY A 34 12.48 3.53 7.30
CA GLY A 34 13.27 4.28 8.28
C GLY A 34 12.61 4.41 9.65
N THR A 35 11.49 3.72 9.88
CA THR A 35 10.88 3.57 11.20
C THR A 35 11.50 2.37 11.93
N GLU A 36 11.41 2.32 13.26
CA GLU A 36 11.91 1.20 14.08
C GLU A 36 11.37 -0.16 13.59
N TRP A 37 10.11 -0.18 13.14
CA TRP A 37 9.40 -1.36 12.65
C TRP A 37 9.70 -1.71 11.18
N ASN A 38 10.39 -0.82 10.44
CA ASN A 38 10.76 -1.02 9.04
C ASN A 38 12.07 -0.26 8.71
N PRO A 39 13.24 -0.81 9.09
CA PRO A 39 14.53 -0.13 8.93
C PRO A 39 14.98 0.00 7.46
N HIS A 40 14.32 -0.68 6.53
CA HIS A 40 14.66 -0.61 5.11
C HIS A 40 14.29 0.75 4.54
N LYS A 41 15.29 1.48 4.02
CA LYS A 41 15.10 2.86 3.52
C LYS A 41 14.27 2.97 2.23
N THR A 42 13.96 1.86 1.57
CA THR A 42 13.35 1.85 0.22
C THR A 42 12.12 0.95 0.09
N ILE A 43 11.65 0.37 1.19
CA ILE A 43 10.50 -0.53 1.19
C ILE A 43 9.44 0.05 2.12
N VAL A 44 8.18 0.03 1.68
CA VAL A 44 7.00 0.24 2.53
C VAL A 44 6.31 -1.10 2.74
N ARG A 45 5.85 -1.37 3.96
CA ARG A 45 5.02 -2.54 4.25
C ARG A 45 3.58 -2.10 4.38
N VAL A 46 2.68 -2.73 3.63
CA VAL A 46 1.26 -2.39 3.58
C VAL A 46 0.46 -3.60 4.02
N SER A 47 -0.39 -3.43 5.02
CA SER A 47 -1.35 -4.45 5.45
C SER A 47 -2.61 -4.31 4.61
N LEU A 48 -3.01 -5.39 3.96
CA LEU A 48 -4.20 -5.49 3.12
C LEU A 48 -5.28 -6.36 3.78
N GLY A 49 -5.30 -6.39 5.11
CA GLY A 49 -6.29 -7.17 5.87
C GLY A 49 -6.11 -8.68 5.67
N SER A 50 -7.10 -9.33 5.04
CA SER A 50 -7.14 -10.79 4.85
C SER A 50 -6.01 -11.33 3.96
N THR A 51 -5.43 -10.51 3.09
CA THR A 51 -4.26 -10.86 2.27
C THR A 51 -2.92 -10.65 2.99
N GLY A 52 -2.95 -10.19 4.25
CA GLY A 52 -1.76 -10.04 5.09
C GLY A 52 -0.92 -8.80 4.75
N TRP A 53 0.38 -8.89 5.01
CA TRP A 53 1.35 -7.81 4.77
C TRP A 53 2.05 -7.99 3.43
N GLN A 54 2.08 -6.92 2.64
CA GLN A 54 2.80 -6.81 1.37
C GLN A 54 3.99 -5.86 1.53
N SER A 55 5.11 -6.20 0.92
CA SER A 55 6.31 -5.35 0.89
C SER A 55 6.48 -4.77 -0.51
N TRP A 56 6.45 -3.45 -0.63
CA TRP A 56 6.56 -2.76 -1.91
C TRP A 56 7.69 -1.73 -1.90
N PRO A 57 8.39 -1.52 -3.03
CA PRO A 57 9.24 -0.35 -3.19
C PRO A 57 8.45 0.95 -3.00
N LEU A 58 9.05 1.98 -2.41
CA LEU A 58 8.40 3.29 -2.20
C LEU A 58 7.81 3.85 -3.51
N SER A 59 8.57 3.71 -4.60
CA SER A 59 8.23 4.20 -5.92
C SER A 59 7.16 3.37 -6.64
N LYS A 60 6.72 2.24 -6.06
CA LYS A 60 5.69 1.41 -6.68
C LYS A 60 4.41 2.22 -6.83
N GLN A 61 3.89 2.27 -8.06
CA GLN A 61 2.60 2.84 -8.36
C GLN A 61 1.49 1.82 -8.08
N VAL A 62 0.42 2.29 -7.43
CA VAL A 62 -0.72 1.50 -7.02
C VAL A 62 -1.99 2.24 -7.41
N THR A 63 -2.90 1.55 -8.09
CA THR A 63 -4.22 2.11 -8.41
C THR A 63 -5.09 2.04 -7.18
N VAL A 64 -5.71 3.17 -6.83
CA VAL A 64 -6.57 3.36 -5.66
C VAL A 64 -7.93 3.87 -6.12
N ILE A 65 -9.02 3.39 -5.51
CA ILE A 65 -10.35 3.97 -5.67
C ILE A 65 -10.59 5.03 -4.60
N SER A 66 -11.05 6.21 -5.02
CA SER A 66 -11.53 7.30 -4.15
C SER A 66 -12.95 7.75 -4.50
#